data_AF-A0A9D7EPK8-F1
#
_entry.id   AF-A0A9D7EPK8-F1
#
_cell.length_a   1.000
_cell.length_b   1.000
_cell.length_c   1.000
_cell.angle_alpha   90.00
_cell.angle_beta   90.00
_cell.angle_gamma   90.00
#
_symmetry.space_group_name_H-M   'P 1'
#
loop_
_entity.id
_entity.type
_entity.pdbx_description
1 polymer ?
#
loop_
_entity_poly.entity_id
_entity_poly.type
_entity_poly.pdbx_seq_one_letter_code
_entity_poly.pdbx_strand_id
1 'polypeptide(L)'
;MTRIVCDTMIWYYLSKGEVKIPDPKKYILVCTYLTLTELAFTPNNFKKLEQVQDAVRQILNSEPELILLHPFDYARTLVDKNFQPEFDFENDLVFGFLRVLLNHPKDGLIDNKFKNQLLDISAKRKENGGDWASFLNNLNEPSKGISRVLKKYHSEEWQTLKFKEWFVLRLNQLSDTFYTSDIINWKAFVFYEGVYKRYHRNLIISKMKADINDDNDLKNMIYVQPSNLYWTSEKRWKTIAKEANLEKYLYLE
;
A
#
# COMPACT_ATOMS: atom_id res chain seq x y z
N MET A 1 21.63 8.42 3.65
CA MET A 1 20.33 9.11 3.62
C MET A 1 19.26 8.04 3.81
N THR A 2 18.27 8.27 4.67
CA THR A 2 17.23 7.28 5.00
C THR A 2 16.02 7.46 4.09
N ARG A 3 15.56 6.39 3.45
CA ARG A 3 14.35 6.45 2.60
C ARG A 3 13.10 6.46 3.46
N ILE A 4 12.11 7.26 3.08
CA ILE A 4 10.78 7.32 3.69
C ILE A 4 9.75 6.94 2.63
N VAL A 5 9.16 5.76 2.74
CA VAL A 5 8.04 5.31 1.90
C VAL A 5 6.78 6.04 2.35
N CYS A 6 6.26 6.89 1.48
CA CYS A 6 5.09 7.70 1.76
C CYS A 6 3.80 6.98 1.33
N ASP A 7 2.83 6.95 2.22
CA ASP A 7 1.43 6.69 1.92
C ASP A 7 0.83 7.83 1.06
N THR A 8 -0.19 7.52 0.27
CA THR A 8 -0.96 8.46 -0.56
C THR A 8 -1.44 9.68 0.23
N MET A 9 -1.93 9.49 1.46
CA MET A 9 -2.44 10.60 2.27
C MET A 9 -1.36 11.61 2.69
N ILE A 10 -0.09 11.19 2.77
CA ILE A 10 1.02 12.10 3.09
C ILE A 10 1.22 13.12 1.97
N TRP A 11 1.07 12.73 0.70
CA TRP A 11 1.20 13.64 -0.44
C TRP A 11 0.13 14.73 -0.43
N TYR A 12 -1.11 14.38 -0.07
CA TYR A 12 -2.17 15.35 0.14
C TYR A 12 -1.90 16.31 1.29
N TYR A 13 -1.26 15.85 2.37
CA TYR A 13 -0.94 16.71 3.51
C TYR A 13 0.23 17.64 3.22
N LEU A 14 1.25 17.14 2.51
CA LEU A 14 2.35 17.97 2.02
C LEU A 14 1.84 19.07 1.09
N SER A 15 0.94 18.75 0.15
CA SER A 15 0.40 19.74 -0.80
C SER A 15 -0.42 20.85 -0.13
N LYS A 16 -0.96 20.59 1.07
CA LYS A 16 -1.71 21.55 1.88
C LYS A 16 -0.84 22.27 2.92
N GLY A 17 0.42 21.88 3.06
CA GLY A 17 1.30 22.36 4.14
C GLY A 17 0.88 21.91 5.54
N GLU A 18 0.07 20.85 5.65
CA GLU A 18 -0.37 20.28 6.94
C GLU A 18 0.78 19.53 7.64
N VAL A 19 1.73 19.01 6.88
CA VAL A 19 2.97 18.38 7.34
C VAL A 19 4.17 18.95 6.56
N LYS A 20 5.36 18.94 7.16
CA LYS A 20 6.56 19.51 6.51
C LYS A 20 7.39 18.45 5.80
N ILE A 21 7.94 18.82 4.64
CA ILE A 21 8.96 17.99 3.97
C ILE A 21 10.13 17.77 4.96
N PRO A 22 10.53 16.52 5.24
CA PRO A 22 11.66 16.20 6.09
C PRO A 22 12.98 16.76 5.53
N ASP A 23 13.98 16.94 6.40
CA ASP A 23 15.30 17.46 5.99
C ASP A 23 15.91 16.62 4.83
N PRO A 24 16.06 17.19 3.62
CA PRO A 24 16.53 16.45 2.45
C PRO A 24 17.99 16.03 2.57
N LYS A 25 18.76 16.54 3.54
CA LYS A 25 20.11 16.03 3.84
C LYS A 25 20.09 14.71 4.60
N LYS A 26 18.98 14.40 5.29
CA LYS A 26 18.81 13.20 6.10
C LYS A 26 17.93 12.17 5.42
N TYR A 27 16.91 12.62 4.70
CA TYR A 27 15.84 11.77 4.20
C TYR A 27 15.61 11.93 2.69
N ILE A 28 15.19 10.83 2.06
CA ILE A 28 14.68 10.80 0.69
C ILE A 28 13.23 10.32 0.77
N LEU A 29 12.30 11.09 0.22
CA LEU A 29 10.92 10.64 0.08
C LEU A 29 10.82 9.62 -1.05
N VAL A 30 10.00 8.60 -0.86
CA VAL A 30 9.75 7.56 -1.86
C VAL A 30 8.27 7.58 -2.21
N CYS A 31 7.97 7.73 -3.49
CA CYS A 31 6.63 7.58 -4.05
C CYS A 31 6.53 6.22 -4.76
N THR A 32 5.52 5.44 -4.44
CA THR A 32 5.34 4.08 -4.98
C THR A 32 4.32 4.09 -6.12
N TYR A 33 4.41 3.10 -7.01
CA TYR A 33 3.42 2.90 -8.06
C TYR A 33 2.01 2.73 -7.50
N LEU A 34 1.89 2.13 -6.31
CA LEU A 34 0.61 1.97 -5.63
C LEU A 34 0.02 3.34 -5.24
N THR A 35 0.83 4.25 -4.70
CA THR A 35 0.40 5.62 -4.44
C THR A 35 -0.07 6.34 -5.70
N LEU A 36 0.67 6.23 -6.81
CA LEU A 36 0.26 6.82 -8.08
C LEU A 36 -1.06 6.21 -8.59
N THR A 37 -1.22 4.89 -8.42
CA THR A 37 -2.46 4.16 -8.77
C THR A 37 -3.65 4.67 -7.94
N GLU A 38 -3.45 4.90 -6.65
CA GLU A 38 -4.50 5.43 -5.77
C GLU A 38 -4.88 6.87 -6.13
N LEU A 39 -3.91 7.72 -6.45
CA LEU A 39 -4.16 9.07 -6.96
C LEU A 39 -4.98 9.03 -8.27
N ALA A 40 -4.61 8.16 -9.19
CA ALA A 40 -5.25 8.05 -10.50
C ALA A 40 -6.67 7.46 -10.45
N PHE A 41 -6.88 6.42 -9.64
CA PHE A 41 -8.05 5.54 -9.80
C PHE A 41 -8.93 5.37 -8.56
N THR A 42 -8.69 6.13 -7.48
CA THR A 42 -9.62 6.10 -6.34
C THR A 42 -10.94 6.81 -6.70
N PRO A 43 -12.12 6.18 -6.54
CA PRO A 43 -13.41 6.75 -6.95
C PRO A 43 -13.70 8.15 -6.37
N ASN A 44 -13.24 8.42 -5.14
CA ASN A 44 -13.48 9.70 -4.49
C ASN A 44 -12.62 10.84 -5.08
N ASN A 45 -11.50 10.51 -5.72
CA ASN A 45 -10.58 11.48 -6.30
C ASN A 45 -11.23 12.22 -7.49
N PHE A 46 -12.14 11.57 -8.22
CA PHE A 46 -12.91 12.21 -9.30
C PHE A 46 -13.85 13.33 -8.84
N LYS A 47 -14.15 13.40 -7.53
CA LYS A 47 -14.90 14.51 -6.93
C LYS A 47 -14.00 15.62 -6.39
N LYS A 48 -12.68 15.38 -6.33
CA LYS A 48 -11.69 16.24 -5.68
C LYS A 48 -10.45 16.42 -6.57
N LEU A 49 -10.66 16.52 -7.88
CA LEU A 49 -9.58 16.49 -8.86
C LEU A 49 -8.54 17.60 -8.68
N GLU A 50 -8.94 18.78 -8.19
CA GLU A 50 -7.99 19.83 -7.82
C GLU A 50 -7.03 19.36 -6.72
N GLN A 51 -7.54 18.70 -5.68
CA GLN A 51 -6.70 18.17 -4.59
C GLN A 51 -5.74 17.10 -5.11
N VAL A 52 -6.18 16.29 -6.06
CA VAL A 52 -5.34 15.27 -6.72
C VAL A 52 -4.24 15.95 -7.53
N GLN A 53 -4.58 16.97 -8.32
CA GLN A 53 -3.60 17.75 -9.08
C GLN A 53 -2.56 18.39 -8.15
N ASP A 54 -2.98 18.96 -7.03
CA ASP A 54 -2.07 19.60 -6.07
C ASP A 54 -1.17 18.56 -5.39
N ALA A 55 -1.67 17.37 -5.05
CA ALA A 55 -0.86 16.26 -4.55
C ALA A 55 0.16 15.76 -5.60
N VAL A 56 -0.25 15.64 -6.86
CA VAL A 56 0.66 15.23 -7.95
C VAL A 56 1.73 16.30 -8.21
N ARG A 57 1.35 17.59 -8.22
CA ARG A 57 2.33 18.69 -8.31
C ARG A 57 3.29 18.67 -7.13
N GLN A 58 2.80 18.37 -5.92
CA GLN A 58 3.65 18.23 -4.75
C GLN A 58 4.65 17.07 -4.90
N ILE A 59 4.23 15.93 -5.45
CA ILE A 59 5.14 14.81 -5.78
C ILE A 59 6.23 15.30 -6.72
N LEU A 60 5.87 15.94 -7.84
CA LEU A 60 6.84 16.44 -8.83
C LEU A 60 7.82 17.44 -8.21
N ASN A 61 7.33 18.40 -7.41
CA ASN A 61 8.16 19.42 -6.75
C ASN A 61 9.08 18.85 -5.66
N SER A 62 8.72 17.71 -5.06
CA SER A 62 9.52 17.08 -4.01
C SER A 62 10.64 16.20 -4.56
N GLU A 63 10.65 15.94 -5.88
CA GLU A 63 11.60 15.07 -6.57
C GLU A 63 11.90 13.76 -5.83
N PRO A 64 10.87 12.98 -5.42
CA PRO A 64 11.08 11.76 -4.66
C PRO A 64 11.72 10.67 -5.52
N GLU A 65 12.30 9.69 -4.85
CA GLU A 65 12.63 8.43 -5.50
C GLU A 65 11.32 7.71 -5.89
N LEU A 66 11.24 7.25 -7.14
CA LEU A 66 10.07 6.54 -7.65
C LEU A 66 10.32 5.03 -7.66
N ILE A 67 9.45 4.26 -7.01
CA ILE A 67 9.39 2.80 -7.20
C ILE A 67 8.17 2.50 -8.08
N LEU A 68 8.40 2.23 -9.36
CA LEU A 68 7.33 2.08 -10.36
C LEU A 68 6.84 0.65 -10.56
N LEU A 69 7.26 -0.27 -9.69
CA LEU A 69 6.82 -1.65 -9.74
C LEU A 69 5.57 -1.84 -8.89
N HIS A 70 4.70 -2.77 -9.30
CA HIS A 70 3.66 -3.27 -8.40
C HIS A 70 4.28 -3.93 -7.15
N PRO A 71 3.57 -3.99 -6.01
CA PRO A 71 4.16 -4.42 -4.74
C PRO A 71 4.83 -5.80 -4.78
N PHE A 72 4.20 -6.77 -5.45
CA PHE A 72 4.76 -8.11 -5.55
C PHE A 72 5.82 -8.26 -6.64
N ASP A 73 5.83 -7.42 -7.68
CA ASP A 73 6.96 -7.35 -8.62
C ASP A 73 8.18 -6.71 -7.95
N TYR A 74 7.97 -5.67 -7.14
CA TYR A 74 9.01 -5.15 -6.26
C TYR A 74 9.51 -6.22 -5.29
N ALA A 75 8.62 -7.00 -4.66
CA ALA A 75 9.05 -8.10 -3.82
C ALA A 75 9.91 -9.13 -4.58
N ARG A 76 9.57 -9.42 -5.85
CA ARG A 76 10.36 -10.32 -6.69
C ARG A 76 11.76 -9.79 -6.96
N THR A 77 11.97 -8.48 -7.13
CA THR A 77 13.34 -7.95 -7.30
C THR A 77 14.22 -8.13 -6.06
N LEU A 78 13.61 -8.32 -4.87
CA LEU A 78 14.31 -8.61 -3.63
C LEU A 78 14.59 -10.11 -3.43
N VAL A 79 13.82 -10.97 -4.10
CA VAL A 79 13.90 -12.44 -3.99
C VAL A 79 14.77 -13.02 -5.10
N ASP A 80 14.60 -12.52 -6.32
CA ASP A 80 15.27 -12.99 -7.53
C ASP A 80 16.08 -11.87 -8.17
N LYS A 81 17.41 -12.03 -8.15
CA LYS A 81 18.34 -11.07 -8.75
C LYS A 81 18.28 -11.06 -10.28
N ASN A 82 17.78 -12.14 -10.88
CA ASN A 82 17.63 -12.25 -12.33
C ASN A 82 16.30 -11.67 -12.81
N PHE A 83 15.36 -11.40 -11.90
CA PHE A 83 14.12 -10.74 -12.25
C PHE A 83 14.39 -9.26 -12.57
N GLN A 84 14.30 -8.94 -13.86
CA GLN A 84 14.44 -7.59 -14.39
C GLN A 84 13.06 -7.14 -14.91
N PRO A 85 12.24 -6.50 -14.07
CA PRO A 85 10.95 -6.01 -14.52
C PRO A 85 11.15 -4.84 -15.47
N GLU A 86 10.46 -4.87 -16.59
CA GLU A 86 10.32 -3.73 -17.48
C GLU A 86 9.07 -2.94 -17.09
N PHE A 87 9.20 -1.61 -17.01
CA PHE A 87 8.08 -0.72 -16.80
C PHE A 87 7.85 0.09 -18.07
N ASP A 88 6.71 -0.10 -18.71
CA ASP A 88 6.33 0.60 -19.93
C ASP A 88 5.62 1.91 -19.60
N PHE A 89 6.38 2.99 -19.54
CA PHE A 89 5.85 4.33 -19.26
C PHE A 89 4.83 4.83 -20.30
N GLU A 90 5.02 4.49 -21.57
CA GLU A 90 4.22 5.07 -22.67
C GLU A 90 2.81 4.47 -22.67
N ASN A 91 2.70 3.18 -22.32
CA ASN A 91 1.42 2.47 -22.30
C ASN A 91 0.81 2.36 -20.89
N ASP A 92 1.46 2.91 -19.87
CA ASP A 92 0.92 2.85 -18.50
C ASP A 92 -0.28 3.79 -18.31
N LEU A 93 -1.42 3.20 -17.93
CA LEU A 93 -2.67 3.92 -17.74
C LEU A 93 -2.64 4.91 -16.57
N VAL A 94 -1.87 4.64 -15.51
CA VAL A 94 -1.74 5.55 -14.36
C VAL A 94 -1.04 6.83 -14.84
N PHE A 95 0.09 6.70 -15.52
CA PHE A 95 0.83 7.84 -16.07
C PHE A 95 0.01 8.60 -17.12
N GLY A 96 -0.65 7.87 -18.04
CA GLY A 96 -1.54 8.47 -19.02
C GLY A 96 -2.63 9.32 -18.35
N PHE A 97 -3.29 8.78 -17.32
CA PHE A 97 -4.31 9.49 -16.56
C PHE A 97 -3.75 10.71 -15.83
N LEU A 98 -2.66 10.56 -15.09
CA LEU A 98 -2.05 11.66 -14.32
C LEU A 98 -1.57 12.79 -15.24
N ARG A 99 -1.03 12.46 -16.42
CA ARG A 99 -0.63 13.43 -17.44
C ARG A 99 -1.83 14.21 -17.98
N VAL A 100 -2.92 13.52 -18.32
CA VAL A 100 -4.18 14.17 -18.74
C VAL A 100 -4.67 15.09 -17.64
N LEU A 101 -4.74 14.60 -16.40
CA LEU A 101 -5.20 15.36 -15.24
C LEU A 101 -4.39 16.64 -15.03
N LEU A 102 -3.06 16.60 -15.10
CA LEU A 102 -2.19 17.77 -14.88
C LEU A 102 -2.34 18.86 -15.95
N ASN A 103 -2.70 18.48 -17.19
CA ASN A 103 -2.86 19.40 -18.31
C ASN A 103 -4.27 20.00 -18.42
N HIS A 104 -5.21 19.55 -17.59
CA HIS A 104 -6.56 20.12 -17.56
C HIS A 104 -6.66 21.34 -16.62
N PRO A 105 -7.43 22.39 -17.00
CA PRO A 105 -7.68 23.54 -16.14
C PRO A 105 -8.27 23.13 -14.78
N LYS A 106 -7.90 23.86 -13.72
CA LYS A 106 -8.46 23.68 -12.36
C LYS A 106 -9.99 23.87 -12.35
N ASP A 107 -10.47 24.85 -13.13
CA ASP A 107 -11.88 25.21 -13.29
C ASP A 107 -12.41 24.68 -14.63
N GLY A 108 -13.54 23.96 -14.59
CA GLY A 108 -14.15 23.37 -15.80
C GLY A 108 -13.82 21.90 -16.00
N LEU A 109 -13.94 21.12 -14.92
CA LEU A 109 -13.70 19.68 -14.93
C LEU A 109 -14.67 18.95 -15.85
N ILE A 110 -14.11 18.54 -17.00
CA ILE A 110 -14.45 17.32 -17.75
C ILE A 110 -15.87 17.32 -18.33
N ASP A 111 -16.00 17.28 -19.67
CA ASP A 111 -17.26 16.89 -20.32
C ASP A 111 -17.83 15.65 -19.61
N ASN A 112 -19.09 15.72 -19.17
CA ASN A 112 -19.78 14.71 -18.36
C ASN A 112 -19.50 13.27 -18.82
N LYS A 113 -19.26 13.07 -20.13
CA LYS A 113 -18.87 11.79 -20.72
C LYS A 113 -17.59 11.17 -20.12
N PHE A 114 -16.47 11.90 -20.02
CA PHE A 114 -15.21 11.35 -19.49
C PHE A 114 -15.29 11.13 -17.98
N LYS A 115 -16.00 12.00 -17.25
CA LYS A 115 -16.30 11.80 -15.82
C LYS A 115 -17.13 10.53 -15.60
N ASN A 116 -18.13 10.29 -16.42
CA ASN A 116 -18.97 9.08 -16.34
C ASN A 116 -18.17 7.82 -16.68
N GLN A 117 -17.29 7.84 -17.69
CA GLN A 117 -16.42 6.70 -18.00
C GLN A 117 -15.46 6.36 -16.86
N LEU A 118 -14.89 7.38 -16.19
CA LEU A 118 -14.03 7.20 -15.02
C LEU A 118 -14.81 6.66 -13.82
N LEU A 119 -16.04 7.15 -13.60
CA LEU A 119 -16.93 6.64 -12.55
C LEU A 119 -17.32 5.18 -12.79
N ASP A 120 -17.56 4.76 -14.04
CA ASP A 120 -17.87 3.36 -14.38
C ASP A 120 -16.70 2.41 -14.12
N ILE A 121 -15.47 2.80 -14.49
CA ILE A 121 -14.25 2.03 -14.19
C ILE A 121 -14.05 1.92 -12.67
N SER A 122 -14.33 3.01 -11.96
CA SER A 122 -14.21 3.11 -10.51
C SER A 122 -15.26 2.29 -9.75
N ALA A 123 -16.48 2.21 -10.26
CA ALA A 123 -17.55 1.42 -9.67
C ALA A 123 -17.19 -0.06 -9.64
N LYS A 124 -16.63 -0.60 -10.74
CA LYS A 124 -16.17 -2.00 -10.82
C LYS A 124 -15.04 -2.31 -9.81
N ARG A 125 -14.13 -1.36 -9.57
CA ARG A 125 -13.08 -1.53 -8.54
C ARG A 125 -13.63 -1.51 -7.12
N LYS A 126 -14.61 -0.63 -6.84
CA LYS A 126 -15.24 -0.52 -5.52
C LYS A 126 -16.03 -1.77 -5.13
N GLU A 127 -16.72 -2.39 -6.09
CA GLU A 127 -17.43 -3.66 -5.89
C GLU A 127 -16.46 -4.77 -5.46
N ASN A 128 -15.35 -4.95 -6.19
CA ASN A 128 -14.32 -5.93 -5.85
C ASN A 128 -13.67 -5.71 -4.47
N GLY A 129 -13.43 -4.45 -4.09
CA GLY A 129 -12.86 -4.11 -2.78
C GLY A 129 -13.83 -4.34 -1.61
N GLY A 130 -15.11 -4.01 -1.81
CA GLY A 130 -16.17 -4.31 -0.84
C GLY A 130 -16.38 -5.81 -0.64
N ASP A 131 -16.35 -6.58 -1.73
CA ASP A 131 -16.47 -8.03 -1.69
C ASP A 131 -15.26 -8.66 -0.99
N TRP A 132 -14.04 -8.16 -1.25
CA TRP A 132 -12.84 -8.64 -0.57
C TRP A 132 -12.86 -8.33 0.94
N ALA A 133 -13.23 -7.10 1.34
CA ALA A 133 -13.38 -6.75 2.74
C ALA A 133 -14.46 -7.61 3.42
N SER A 134 -15.58 -7.86 2.73
CA SER A 134 -16.65 -8.74 3.22
C SER A 134 -16.19 -10.18 3.35
N PHE A 135 -15.47 -10.70 2.35
CA PHE A 135 -14.85 -12.02 2.39
C PHE A 135 -13.87 -12.15 3.56
N LEU A 136 -12.96 -11.18 3.75
CA LEU A 136 -12.05 -11.18 4.89
C LEU A 136 -12.80 -11.13 6.23
N ASN A 137 -13.85 -10.32 6.33
CA ASN A 137 -14.67 -10.23 7.53
C ASN A 137 -15.41 -11.54 7.82
N ASN A 138 -15.90 -12.25 6.81
CA ASN A 138 -16.58 -13.55 6.93
C ASN A 138 -15.59 -14.68 7.23
N LEU A 139 -14.46 -14.73 6.52
CA LEU A 139 -13.39 -15.70 6.73
C LEU A 139 -12.82 -15.61 8.14
N ASN A 140 -12.65 -14.38 8.63
CA ASN A 140 -12.13 -14.12 9.97
C ASN A 140 -13.25 -13.93 11.00
N GLU A 141 -14.52 -14.15 10.65
CA GLU A 141 -15.62 -14.11 11.62
C GLU A 141 -15.43 -15.28 12.59
N PRO A 142 -14.96 -15.02 13.82
CA PRO A 142 -14.48 -16.10 14.62
C PRO A 142 -15.68 -16.76 15.31
N SER A 143 -15.76 -18.09 15.26
CA SER A 143 -16.57 -18.78 16.26
C SER A 143 -16.04 -18.39 17.65
N LYS A 144 -16.93 -18.13 18.62
CA LYS A 144 -16.53 -17.69 19.98
C LYS A 144 -15.46 -18.61 20.61
N GLY A 145 -15.47 -19.90 20.24
CA GLY A 145 -14.46 -20.88 20.63
C GLY A 145 -13.08 -20.61 20.05
N ILE A 146 -12.96 -20.43 18.72
CA ILE A 146 -11.69 -20.16 18.04
C ILE A 146 -11.06 -18.87 18.54
N SER A 147 -11.85 -17.79 18.67
CA SER A 147 -11.34 -16.52 19.19
C SER A 147 -10.75 -16.67 20.61
N ARG A 148 -11.43 -17.42 21.48
CA ARG A 148 -10.96 -17.66 22.86
C ARG A 148 -9.66 -18.47 22.89
N VAL A 149 -9.56 -19.50 22.06
CA VAL A 149 -8.34 -20.31 21.94
C VAL A 149 -7.19 -19.46 21.43
N LEU A 150 -7.39 -18.70 20.36
CA LEU A 150 -6.32 -17.85 19.78
C LEU A 150 -5.91 -16.71 20.71
N LYS A 151 -6.83 -16.15 21.52
CA LYS A 151 -6.47 -15.20 22.59
C LYS A 151 -5.58 -15.84 23.65
N LYS A 152 -5.90 -17.06 24.06
CA LYS A 152 -5.18 -17.78 25.13
C LYS A 152 -3.82 -18.32 24.65
N TYR A 153 -3.76 -18.83 23.43
CA TYR A 153 -2.58 -19.47 22.86
C TYR A 153 -2.06 -18.65 21.69
N HIS A 154 -0.98 -17.92 21.94
CA HIS A 154 -0.28 -17.11 20.96
C HIS A 154 0.87 -17.92 20.35
N SER A 155 0.77 -18.26 19.06
CA SER A 155 1.85 -18.92 18.31
C SER A 155 2.38 -17.98 17.23
N GLU A 156 3.49 -17.29 17.52
CA GLU A 156 4.23 -16.49 16.54
C GLU A 156 4.70 -17.37 15.37
N GLU A 157 5.12 -18.60 15.66
CA GLU A 157 5.63 -19.53 14.65
C GLU A 157 4.55 -19.89 13.63
N TRP A 158 3.34 -20.23 14.07
CA TRP A 158 2.23 -20.56 13.17
C TRP A 158 1.82 -19.36 12.31
N GLN A 159 1.77 -18.16 12.90
CA GLN A 159 1.45 -16.93 12.15
C GLN A 159 2.52 -16.61 11.11
N THR A 160 3.79 -16.81 11.47
CA THR A 160 4.94 -16.65 10.58
C THR A 160 4.86 -17.65 9.43
N LEU A 161 4.59 -18.91 9.70
CA LEU A 161 4.40 -19.94 8.67
C LEU A 161 3.27 -19.56 7.71
N LYS A 162 2.10 -19.17 8.24
CA LYS A 162 0.95 -18.77 7.42
C LYS A 162 1.24 -17.56 6.54
N PHE A 163 1.92 -16.55 7.07
CA PHE A 163 2.38 -15.42 6.27
C PHE A 163 3.29 -15.88 5.14
N LYS A 164 4.30 -16.71 5.43
CA LYS A 164 5.26 -17.18 4.43
C LYS A 164 4.60 -18.02 3.34
N GLU A 165 3.71 -18.94 3.70
CA GLU A 165 2.91 -19.74 2.74
C GLU A 165 2.10 -18.84 1.81
N TRP A 166 1.37 -17.87 2.39
CA TRP A 166 0.58 -16.92 1.62
C TRP A 166 1.45 -16.04 0.71
N PHE A 167 2.56 -15.53 1.24
CA PHE A 167 3.46 -14.65 0.48
C PHE A 167 4.09 -15.37 -0.71
N VAL A 168 4.57 -16.60 -0.50
CA VAL A 168 5.11 -17.45 -1.58
C VAL A 168 4.04 -17.76 -2.63
N LEU A 169 2.81 -18.09 -2.19
CA LEU A 169 1.69 -18.29 -3.12
C LEU A 169 1.46 -17.04 -3.99
N ARG A 170 1.48 -15.84 -3.39
CA ARG A 170 1.31 -14.59 -4.13
C ARG A 170 2.43 -14.34 -5.14
N LEU A 171 3.68 -14.62 -4.78
CA LEU A 171 4.80 -14.51 -5.73
C LEU A 171 4.64 -15.48 -6.91
N ASN A 172 4.27 -16.73 -6.62
CA ASN A 172 4.12 -17.77 -7.64
C ASN A 172 2.90 -17.56 -8.55
N GLN A 173 1.84 -16.89 -8.07
CA GLN A 173 0.69 -16.53 -8.92
C GLN A 173 1.01 -15.49 -10.00
N LEU A 174 2.12 -14.76 -9.84
CA LEU A 174 2.52 -13.64 -10.69
C LEU A 174 3.79 -13.93 -11.49
N SER A 175 4.30 -15.16 -11.44
CA SER A 175 5.63 -15.51 -11.91
C SER A 175 5.62 -16.87 -12.61
N ASP A 176 6.32 -16.95 -13.74
CA ASP A 176 6.62 -18.22 -14.41
C ASP A 176 7.72 -19.00 -13.69
N THR A 177 8.50 -18.32 -12.84
CA THR A 177 9.48 -18.93 -11.93
C THR A 177 8.79 -19.33 -10.63
N PHE A 178 9.06 -20.56 -10.18
CA PHE A 178 8.53 -21.09 -8.92
C PHE A 178 9.49 -20.77 -7.75
N TYR A 179 9.02 -19.96 -6.81
CA TYR A 179 9.71 -19.64 -5.58
C TYR A 179 9.29 -20.54 -4.44
N THR A 180 10.23 -20.77 -3.52
CA THR A 180 10.01 -21.50 -2.26
C THR A 180 10.37 -20.61 -1.07
N SER A 181 9.93 -20.99 0.12
CA SER A 181 10.11 -20.17 1.34
C SER A 181 11.57 -20.05 1.77
N ASP A 182 12.40 -21.06 1.48
CA ASP A 182 13.81 -21.18 1.87
C ASP A 182 14.74 -20.25 1.09
N ILE A 183 14.39 -19.88 -0.14
CA ILE A 183 15.20 -18.96 -0.96
C ILE A 183 14.93 -17.48 -0.66
N ILE A 184 13.83 -17.17 0.03
CA ILE A 184 13.42 -15.80 0.31
C ILE A 184 14.21 -15.25 1.50
N ASN A 185 14.87 -14.10 1.29
CA ASN A 185 15.46 -13.34 2.38
C ASN A 185 14.37 -12.59 3.16
N TRP A 186 13.76 -13.27 4.13
CA TRP A 186 12.68 -12.71 4.97
C TRP A 186 13.07 -11.44 5.74
N LYS A 187 14.38 -11.16 5.93
CA LYS A 187 14.82 -9.91 6.54
C LYS A 187 14.39 -8.68 5.73
N ALA A 188 14.19 -8.82 4.41
CA ALA A 188 13.72 -7.73 3.56
C ALA A 188 12.27 -7.31 3.87
N PHE A 189 11.47 -8.19 4.48
CA PHE A 189 10.02 -8.01 4.65
C PHE A 189 9.59 -7.88 6.12
N VAL A 190 10.51 -7.60 7.05
CA VAL A 190 10.25 -7.58 8.50
C VAL A 190 9.08 -6.67 8.87
N PHE A 191 9.03 -5.45 8.30
CA PHE A 191 7.95 -4.51 8.59
C PHE A 191 6.61 -5.04 8.10
N TYR A 192 6.55 -5.44 6.83
CA TYR A 192 5.35 -5.98 6.22
C TYR A 192 4.83 -7.24 6.93
N GLU A 193 5.71 -8.22 7.18
CA GLU A 193 5.37 -9.46 7.87
C GLU A 193 4.75 -9.18 9.25
N GLY A 194 5.40 -8.36 10.07
CA GLY A 194 4.92 -8.12 11.43
C GLY A 194 3.60 -7.36 11.47
N VAL A 195 3.42 -6.36 10.61
CA VAL A 195 2.15 -5.63 10.51
C VAL A 195 1.04 -6.53 9.98
N TYR A 196 1.31 -7.32 8.93
CA TYR A 196 0.35 -8.27 8.36
C TYR A 196 -0.12 -9.30 9.38
N LYS A 197 0.82 -9.96 10.09
CA LYS A 197 0.50 -10.96 11.12
C LYS A 197 -0.36 -10.36 12.23
N ARG A 198 -0.01 -9.15 12.71
CA ARG A 198 -0.78 -8.47 13.76
C ARG A 198 -2.17 -8.04 13.27
N TYR A 199 -2.27 -7.49 12.06
CA TYR A 199 -3.54 -7.12 11.43
C TYR A 199 -4.49 -8.32 11.33
N HIS A 200 -4.05 -9.42 10.72
CA HIS A 200 -4.88 -10.62 10.57
C HIS A 200 -5.25 -11.24 11.91
N ARG A 201 -4.33 -11.24 12.88
CA ARG A 201 -4.65 -11.65 14.24
C ARG A 201 -5.77 -10.80 14.82
N ASN A 202 -5.68 -9.48 14.69
CA ASN A 202 -6.67 -8.55 15.22
C ASN A 202 -8.05 -8.73 14.58
N LEU A 203 -8.13 -9.08 13.28
CA LEU A 203 -9.40 -9.44 12.64
C LEU A 203 -10.09 -10.64 13.32
N ILE A 204 -9.31 -11.62 13.79
CA ILE A 204 -9.83 -12.86 14.39
C ILE A 204 -10.14 -12.71 15.90
N ILE A 205 -9.35 -11.92 16.62
CA ILE A 205 -9.44 -11.88 18.10
C ILE A 205 -10.03 -10.59 18.67
N SER A 206 -10.12 -9.52 17.89
CA SER A 206 -10.61 -8.23 18.38
C SER A 206 -11.97 -7.88 17.78
N LYS A 207 -12.40 -6.62 17.95
CA LYS A 207 -13.58 -6.07 17.26
C LYS A 207 -13.21 -5.40 15.93
N MET A 208 -11.94 -5.44 15.53
CA MET A 208 -11.46 -4.89 14.27
C MET A 208 -12.15 -5.58 13.09
N LYS A 209 -12.49 -4.79 12.07
CA LYS A 209 -13.03 -5.25 10.80
C LYS A 209 -12.10 -4.82 9.67
N ALA A 210 -12.05 -5.62 8.62
CA ALA A 210 -11.37 -5.25 7.39
C ALA A 210 -12.13 -4.10 6.72
N ASP A 211 -11.39 -3.09 6.30
CA ASP A 211 -11.85 -1.98 5.45
C ASP A 211 -11.38 -2.20 4.01
N ILE A 212 -12.04 -1.54 3.07
CA ILE A 212 -11.84 -1.67 1.62
C ILE A 212 -10.40 -1.34 1.22
N ASN A 213 -9.77 -0.38 1.90
CA ASN A 213 -8.42 0.09 1.56
C ASN A 213 -7.31 -0.71 2.27
N ASP A 214 -7.65 -1.54 3.27
CA ASP A 214 -6.64 -2.16 4.13
C ASP A 214 -5.63 -3.02 3.36
N ASP A 215 -6.07 -3.68 2.29
CA ASP A 215 -5.22 -4.51 1.44
C ASP A 215 -4.19 -3.67 0.66
N ASN A 216 -4.57 -2.50 0.17
CA ASN A 216 -3.63 -1.58 -0.49
C ASN A 216 -2.64 -1.01 0.52
N ASP A 217 -3.10 -0.57 1.69
CA ASP A 217 -2.22 -0.03 2.73
C ASP A 217 -1.17 -1.06 3.16
N LEU A 218 -1.60 -2.30 3.39
CA LEU A 218 -0.71 -3.42 3.68
C LEU A 218 0.28 -3.66 2.55
N LYS A 219 -0.17 -3.66 1.28
CA LYS A 219 0.72 -3.83 0.14
C LYS A 219 1.73 -2.69 -0.01
N ASN A 220 1.40 -1.47 0.39
CA ASN A 220 2.36 -0.37 0.37
C ASN A 220 3.53 -0.62 1.35
N MET A 221 3.31 -1.39 2.41
CA MET A 221 4.36 -1.73 3.38
C MET A 221 5.38 -2.73 2.83
N ILE A 222 5.09 -3.42 1.71
CA ILE A 222 6.06 -4.29 1.02
C ILE A 222 7.29 -3.50 0.55
N TYR A 223 7.13 -2.21 0.23
CA TYR A 223 8.23 -1.36 -0.21
C TYR A 223 9.22 -0.99 0.91
N VAL A 224 8.88 -1.23 2.19
CA VAL A 224 9.65 -0.79 3.36
C VAL A 224 10.70 -1.84 3.74
N GLN A 225 11.95 -1.57 3.37
CA GLN A 225 13.10 -2.40 3.75
C GLN A 225 13.66 -2.08 5.17
N PRO A 226 14.54 -2.93 5.75
CA PRO A 226 15.12 -2.75 7.09
C PRO A 226 15.68 -1.37 7.46
N SER A 227 16.14 -0.59 6.48
CA SER A 227 16.72 0.74 6.66
C SER A 227 15.80 1.86 6.18
N ASN A 228 14.52 1.57 5.92
CA ASN A 228 13.54 2.53 5.43
C ASN A 228 12.54 2.84 6.55
N LEU A 229 11.94 4.02 6.45
CA LEU A 229 10.81 4.42 7.28
C LEU A 229 9.54 4.40 6.43
N TYR A 230 8.40 4.27 7.10
CA TYR A 230 7.06 4.33 6.55
C TYR A 230 6.36 5.55 7.12
N TRP A 231 5.82 6.40 6.25
CA TRP A 231 5.09 7.59 6.64
C TRP A 231 3.63 7.45 6.24
N THR A 232 2.77 7.37 7.25
CA THR A 232 1.31 7.37 7.12
C THR A 232 0.71 8.30 8.16
N SER A 233 -0.48 8.82 7.89
CA SER A 233 -1.27 9.56 8.87
C SER A 233 -2.22 8.67 9.67
N GLU A 234 -2.43 7.44 9.23
CA GLU A 234 -3.46 6.57 9.76
C GLU A 234 -3.10 6.02 11.14
N LYS A 235 -3.95 6.31 12.11
CA LYS A 235 -3.79 5.82 13.49
C LYS A 235 -3.83 4.28 13.55
N ARG A 236 -4.59 3.64 12.64
CA ARG A 236 -4.73 2.19 12.55
C ARG A 236 -3.37 1.53 12.34
N TRP A 237 -2.67 1.91 11.27
CA TRP A 237 -1.38 1.30 10.92
C TRP A 237 -0.29 1.62 11.94
N LYS A 238 -0.27 2.85 12.49
CA LYS A 238 0.64 3.20 13.60
C LYS A 238 0.41 2.32 14.83
N THR A 239 -0.85 2.09 15.19
CA THR A 239 -1.22 1.24 16.35
C THR A 239 -0.80 -0.21 16.11
N ILE A 240 -1.10 -0.77 14.93
CA ILE A 240 -0.73 -2.15 14.59
C ILE A 240 0.80 -2.33 14.58
N ALA A 241 1.55 -1.38 13.99
CA ALA A 241 3.00 -1.41 14.01
C ALA A 241 3.55 -1.36 15.45
N LYS A 242 2.94 -0.57 16.34
CA LYS A 242 3.27 -0.56 17.77
C LYS A 242 3.01 -1.89 18.47
N GLU A 243 1.83 -2.47 18.27
CA GLU A 243 1.47 -3.80 18.81
C GLU A 243 2.39 -4.92 18.27
N ALA A 244 3.01 -4.72 17.10
CA ALA A 244 4.00 -5.61 16.51
C ALA A 244 5.44 -5.29 16.94
N ASN A 245 5.68 -4.28 17.79
CA ASN A 245 7.00 -3.78 18.17
C ASN A 245 7.87 -3.31 16.98
N LEU A 246 7.23 -2.65 16.01
CA LEU A 246 7.82 -2.20 14.75
C LEU A 246 7.81 -0.67 14.60
N GLU A 247 7.65 0.09 15.69
CA GLU A 247 7.62 1.57 15.66
C GLU A 247 8.88 2.19 15.07
N LYS A 248 10.03 1.49 15.15
CA LYS A 248 11.30 1.91 14.54
C LYS A 248 11.24 2.09 13.01
N TYR A 249 10.23 1.50 12.37
CA TYR A 249 9.98 1.65 10.94
C TYR A 249 9.04 2.81 10.62
N LEU A 250 8.46 3.48 11.62
CA LEU A 250 7.58 4.61 11.37
C LEU A 250 8.37 5.91 11.34
N TYR A 251 8.08 6.75 10.35
CA TYR A 251 8.48 8.15 10.43
C TYR A 251 7.50 8.89 11.35
N LEU A 252 8.03 9.49 12.41
CA LEU A 252 7.30 10.31 13.36
C LEU A 252 7.83 11.75 13.22
N GLU A 253 6.92 12.68 12.90
CA GLU A 253 7.20 14.11 12.83
C GLU A 253 7.40 14.71 14.23
#